data_AF-A0A9E4JQY6-F1
#
_entry.id   AF-A0A9E4JQY6-F1
#
_cell.length_a   1.000
_cell.length_b   1.000
_cell.length_c   1.000
_cell.angle_alpha   90.00
_cell.angle_beta   90.00
_cell.angle_gamma   90.00
#
_symmetry.space_group_name_H-M   'P 1'
#
loop_
_entity.id
_entity.type
_entity.pdbx_description
1 polymer ?
#
loop_
_entity_poly.entity_id
_entity_poly.type
_entity_poly.pdbx_seq_one_letter_code
_entity_poly.pdbx_strand_id
1 'polypeptide(L)'
;MTLTSMLTNNHLKARRLQFLRGYQEAFDVEPTFMLSLFEEAVLGIEETCGVESKCNVEKDQLFAIDFQVCNDQGRTWPMSLTHAVKFMDKIESTVGVRLNRNLLEQFATLHLDSHKIQDNTVGIDLRPRNEDSRLKVYVHLVSEEEPEEVVRTALELDGGSYSPELTQVLLKSSIVIGFNLFLNGYSDLELWATCPGEQYEVPNSDRGKYLKQYVQNNFSQKINDLLRESTFLVVSFSNQKEPALIFHYEDIKEIPKNFLLNSLGDRIYSFCQGQDCMTYAGVAVTERELEKDRLENFSILYNQRDECKPLLHIKKREDFS
;
A
#
# COMPACT_ATOMS: atom_id res chain seq x y z
N MET A 1 11.06 -2.00 -31.06
CA MET A 1 11.57 -2.54 -29.78
C MET A 1 12.87 -3.29 -30.09
N THR A 2 13.98 -2.93 -29.46
CA THR A 2 15.30 -3.54 -29.72
C THR A 2 15.47 -4.84 -28.93
N LEU A 3 16.34 -5.76 -29.39
CA LEU A 3 16.62 -7.04 -28.70
C LEU A 3 17.00 -6.84 -27.23
N THR A 4 17.81 -5.81 -26.94
CA THR A 4 18.22 -5.45 -25.58
C THR A 4 17.04 -5.03 -24.70
N SER A 5 16.08 -4.26 -25.24
CA SER A 5 14.88 -3.83 -24.51
C SER A 5 13.96 -5.01 -24.17
N MET A 6 13.83 -5.99 -25.08
CA MET A 6 13.05 -7.20 -24.81
C MET A 6 13.69 -8.07 -23.72
N LEU A 7 15.02 -8.24 -23.76
CA LEU A 7 15.75 -9.02 -22.75
C LEU A 7 15.65 -8.39 -21.36
N THR A 8 15.82 -7.07 -21.27
CA THR A 8 15.65 -6.33 -20.00
C THR A 8 14.25 -6.53 -19.45
N ASN A 9 13.22 -6.36 -20.28
CA ASN A 9 11.84 -6.50 -19.84
C ASN A 9 11.49 -7.92 -19.35
N ASN A 10 12.00 -8.96 -20.03
CA ASN A 10 11.84 -10.34 -19.57
C ASN A 10 12.52 -10.60 -18.22
N HIS A 11 13.69 -9.99 -17.99
CA HIS A 11 14.40 -10.09 -16.72
C HIS A 11 13.63 -9.43 -15.57
N LEU A 12 13.06 -8.24 -15.81
CA LEU A 12 12.20 -7.55 -14.84
C LEU A 12 10.98 -8.40 -14.46
N LYS A 13 10.27 -8.93 -15.46
CA LYS A 13 9.12 -9.84 -15.25
C LYS A 13 9.48 -11.09 -14.45
N ALA A 14 10.61 -11.73 -14.76
CA ALA A 14 11.08 -12.91 -14.02
C ALA A 14 11.37 -12.58 -12.54
N ARG A 15 11.97 -11.42 -12.28
CA ARG A 15 12.28 -10.99 -10.91
C ARG A 15 11.03 -10.65 -10.10
N ARG A 16 10.02 -10.02 -10.70
CA ARG A 16 8.72 -9.80 -10.03
C ARG A 16 8.09 -11.10 -9.54
N LEU A 17 8.09 -12.14 -10.38
CA LEU A 17 7.62 -13.46 -9.97
C LEU A 17 8.49 -14.07 -8.87
N GLN A 18 9.82 -13.89 -8.93
CA GLN A 18 10.72 -14.36 -7.90
C GLN A 18 10.39 -13.73 -6.53
N PHE A 19 10.07 -12.44 -6.48
CA PHE A 19 9.64 -11.77 -5.25
C PHE A 19 8.35 -12.38 -4.70
N LEU A 20 7.32 -12.52 -5.54
CA LEU A 20 6.03 -13.10 -5.12
C LEU A 20 6.18 -14.55 -4.63
N ARG A 21 6.94 -15.38 -5.35
CA ARG A 21 7.08 -16.81 -5.02
C ARG A 21 8.00 -17.05 -3.83
N GLY A 22 9.07 -16.27 -3.69
CA GLY A 22 9.93 -16.32 -2.50
C GLY A 22 9.14 -15.99 -1.23
N TYR A 23 8.21 -15.03 -1.31
CA TYR A 23 7.29 -14.71 -0.24
C TYR A 23 6.35 -15.87 0.09
N GLN A 24 5.74 -16.46 -0.94
CA GLN A 24 4.82 -17.59 -0.79
C GLN A 24 5.53 -18.80 -0.13
N GLU A 25 6.71 -19.16 -0.61
CA GLU A 25 7.52 -20.26 -0.07
C GLU A 25 7.91 -20.04 1.40
N ALA A 26 8.32 -18.82 1.76
CA ALA A 26 8.77 -18.50 3.12
C ALA A 26 7.67 -18.60 4.19
N PHE A 27 6.41 -18.43 3.78
CA PHE A 27 5.26 -18.42 4.67
C PHE A 27 4.28 -19.58 4.41
N ASP A 28 4.77 -20.65 3.77
CA ASP A 28 4.03 -21.89 3.56
C ASP A 28 2.67 -21.67 2.85
N VAL A 29 2.65 -20.73 1.89
CA VAL A 29 1.47 -20.40 1.12
C VAL A 29 1.22 -21.47 0.07
N GLU A 30 0.09 -22.15 0.17
CA GLU A 30 -0.36 -23.09 -0.87
C GLU A 30 -0.71 -22.34 -2.17
N PRO A 31 -0.26 -22.83 -3.34
CA PRO A 31 -0.63 -22.26 -4.63
C PRO A 31 -2.15 -22.33 -4.82
N THR A 32 -2.80 -21.16 -4.84
CA THR A 32 -4.23 -21.07 -5.14
C THR A 32 -4.43 -20.64 -6.59
N PHE A 33 -5.60 -20.98 -7.13
CA PHE A 33 -5.96 -20.54 -8.48
C PHE A 33 -5.98 -19.00 -8.61
N MET A 34 -6.40 -18.30 -7.56
CA MET A 34 -6.37 -16.83 -7.48
C MET A 34 -4.95 -16.27 -7.58
N LEU A 35 -3.98 -16.91 -6.92
CA LEU A 35 -2.57 -16.51 -7.00
C LEU A 35 -2.04 -16.64 -8.42
N SER A 36 -2.36 -17.73 -9.13
CA SER A 36 -1.94 -17.90 -10.53
C SER A 36 -2.49 -16.80 -11.44
N LEU A 37 -3.76 -16.43 -11.28
CA LEU A 37 -4.35 -15.32 -12.04
C LEU A 37 -3.71 -13.98 -11.71
N PHE A 38 -3.31 -13.76 -10.46
CA PHE A 38 -2.58 -12.56 -10.05
C PHE A 38 -1.17 -12.51 -10.64
N GLU A 39 -0.43 -13.62 -10.61
CA GLU A 39 0.88 -13.74 -11.26
C GLU A 39 0.79 -13.42 -12.77
N GLU A 40 -0.23 -13.94 -13.47
CA GLU A 40 -0.51 -13.60 -14.87
C GLU A 40 -0.76 -12.10 -15.07
N ALA A 41 -1.55 -11.47 -14.20
CA ALA A 41 -1.83 -10.04 -14.27
C ALA A 41 -0.56 -9.20 -14.09
N VAL A 42 0.29 -9.55 -13.11
CA VAL A 42 1.56 -8.88 -12.82
C VAL A 42 2.55 -8.98 -13.98
N LEU A 43 2.62 -10.14 -14.64
CA LEU A 43 3.43 -10.33 -15.85
C LEU A 43 2.96 -9.51 -17.05
N GLY A 44 1.68 -9.12 -17.04
CA GLY A 44 1.08 -8.24 -18.05
C GLY A 44 1.50 -6.78 -17.92
N ILE A 45 2.11 -6.37 -16.79
CA ILE A 45 2.61 -5.01 -16.58
C ILE A 45 3.97 -4.87 -17.25
N GLU A 46 4.15 -3.81 -18.05
CA GLU A 46 5.40 -3.52 -18.74
C GLU A 46 6.28 -2.57 -17.93
N GLU A 47 7.57 -2.52 -18.27
CA GLU A 47 8.60 -1.67 -17.63
C GLU A 47 8.87 -2.04 -16.16
N THR A 48 9.49 -1.14 -15.39
CA THR A 48 9.86 -1.39 -14.00
C THR A 48 8.65 -1.32 -13.08
N CYS A 49 8.68 -2.12 -12.01
CA CYS A 49 7.58 -2.26 -11.07
C CYS A 49 8.09 -2.32 -9.63
N GLY A 50 7.27 -1.75 -8.74
CA GLY A 50 7.33 -2.03 -7.31
C GLY A 50 6.39 -3.17 -6.95
N VAL A 51 6.87 -4.10 -6.12
CA VAL A 51 6.09 -5.17 -5.50
C VAL A 51 6.09 -4.92 -4.00
N GLU A 52 4.95 -4.51 -3.45
CA GLU A 52 4.74 -4.45 -2.01
C GLU A 52 4.09 -5.75 -1.56
N SER A 53 4.72 -6.41 -0.60
CA SER A 53 4.23 -7.64 0.02
C SER A 53 3.95 -7.39 1.49
N LYS A 54 2.83 -7.91 1.99
CA LYS A 54 2.33 -7.66 3.34
C LYS A 54 1.88 -8.96 4.00
N CYS A 55 2.23 -9.11 5.28
CA CYS A 55 1.79 -10.19 6.14
C CYS A 55 0.87 -9.58 7.20
N ASN A 56 -0.37 -10.06 7.30
CA ASN A 56 -1.26 -9.68 8.39
C ASN A 56 -1.17 -10.75 9.49
N VAL A 57 -0.83 -10.32 10.70
CA VAL A 57 -0.77 -11.17 11.90
C VAL A 57 -2.01 -10.90 12.74
N GLU A 58 -2.74 -11.96 13.09
CA GLU A 58 -3.88 -11.91 14.00
C GLU A 58 -3.66 -12.98 15.08
N LYS A 59 -3.06 -12.56 16.19
CA LYS A 59 -2.57 -13.42 17.28
C LYS A 59 -1.58 -14.46 16.74
N ASP A 60 -1.99 -15.72 16.75
CA ASP A 60 -1.23 -16.89 16.29
C ASP A 60 -1.51 -17.24 14.83
N GLN A 61 -2.30 -16.44 14.11
CA GLN A 61 -2.61 -16.62 12.70
C GLN A 61 -1.82 -15.68 11.81
N LEU A 62 -1.34 -16.20 10.69
CA LEU A 62 -0.62 -15.47 9.66
C LEU A 62 -1.38 -15.50 8.34
N PHE A 63 -1.69 -14.32 7.78
CA PHE A 63 -2.24 -14.15 6.44
C PHE A 63 -1.19 -13.48 5.55
N ALA A 64 -0.43 -14.31 4.83
CA ALA A 64 0.73 -13.91 4.04
C ALA A 64 0.41 -13.57 2.58
N ILE A 65 -0.85 -13.67 2.15
CA ILE A 65 -1.21 -13.31 0.77
C ILE A 65 -1.84 -11.93 0.76
N ASP A 66 -1.00 -10.91 0.83
CA ASP A 66 -1.38 -9.53 0.61
C ASP A 66 -0.31 -8.87 -0.25
N PHE A 67 -0.66 -8.57 -1.50
CA PHE A 67 0.26 -8.03 -2.51
C PHE A 67 -0.32 -6.81 -3.19
N GLN A 68 0.54 -5.86 -3.52
CA GLN A 68 0.26 -4.71 -4.38
C GLN A 68 1.37 -4.56 -5.40
N VAL A 69 1.03 -4.44 -6.67
CA VAL A 69 2.01 -4.22 -7.74
C VAL A 69 1.57 -3.06 -8.61
N CYS A 70 2.48 -2.13 -8.87
CA CYS A 70 2.30 -1.06 -9.84
C CYS A 70 3.57 -0.83 -10.64
N ASN A 71 3.41 -0.22 -11.81
CA ASN A 71 4.52 0.38 -12.53
C ASN A 71 5.06 1.56 -11.71
N ASP A 72 6.37 1.69 -11.61
CA ASP A 72 7.04 2.72 -10.82
C ASP A 72 7.79 3.76 -11.68
N GLN A 73 7.55 3.73 -13.00
CA GLN A 73 8.20 4.58 -13.99
C GLN A 73 7.25 5.65 -14.52
N GLY A 74 7.34 6.85 -13.94
CA GLY A 74 6.59 8.01 -14.39
C GLY A 74 5.08 7.84 -14.23
N ARG A 75 4.31 8.67 -14.93
CA ARG A 75 2.84 8.70 -14.82
C ARG A 75 2.24 7.72 -15.82
N THR A 76 1.54 6.70 -15.32
CA THR A 76 0.91 5.66 -16.15
C THR A 76 -0.61 5.72 -16.12
N TRP A 77 -1.22 6.55 -15.28
CA TRP A 77 -2.65 6.82 -15.32
C TRP A 77 -3.06 7.50 -16.66
N PRO A 78 -4.18 7.11 -17.29
CA PRO A 78 -5.14 6.07 -16.91
C PRO A 78 -4.83 4.67 -17.47
N MET A 79 -3.73 4.49 -18.20
CA MET A 79 -3.38 3.22 -18.83
C MET A 79 -3.19 2.07 -17.83
N SER A 80 -2.66 2.36 -16.64
CA SER A 80 -2.51 1.38 -15.55
C SER A 80 -3.84 0.77 -15.10
N LEU A 81 -4.97 1.49 -15.24
CA LEU A 81 -6.30 0.98 -14.87
C LEU A 81 -6.70 -0.23 -15.70
N THR A 82 -6.19 -0.33 -16.93
CA THR A 82 -6.49 -1.45 -17.83
C THR A 82 -5.99 -2.80 -17.28
N HIS A 83 -4.90 -2.81 -16.49
CA HIS A 83 -4.41 -4.03 -15.84
C HIS A 83 -5.35 -4.49 -14.73
N ALA A 84 -5.82 -3.56 -13.89
CA ALA A 84 -6.78 -3.84 -12.83
C ALA A 84 -8.11 -4.35 -13.41
N VAL A 85 -8.66 -3.67 -14.43
CA VAL A 85 -9.91 -4.09 -15.08
C VAL A 85 -9.81 -5.48 -15.71
N LYS A 86 -8.75 -5.76 -16.47
CA LYS A 86 -8.55 -7.09 -17.06
C LYS A 86 -8.44 -8.18 -16.00
N PHE A 87 -7.75 -7.89 -14.89
CA PHE A 87 -7.64 -8.83 -13.79
C PHE A 87 -9.00 -9.09 -13.15
N MET A 88 -9.78 -8.04 -12.85
CA MET A 88 -11.15 -8.18 -12.31
C MET A 88 -12.04 -9.01 -13.25
N ASP A 89 -12.00 -8.76 -14.56
CA ASP A 89 -12.79 -9.51 -15.56
C ASP A 89 -12.41 -11.00 -15.57
N LYS A 90 -11.12 -11.28 -15.44
CA LYS A 90 -10.61 -12.65 -15.36
C LYS A 90 -11.07 -13.35 -14.07
N ILE A 91 -11.06 -12.65 -12.94
CA ILE A 91 -11.55 -13.18 -11.66
C ILE A 91 -13.05 -13.50 -11.76
N GLU A 92 -13.89 -12.56 -12.20
CA GLU A 92 -15.35 -12.79 -12.30
C GLU A 92 -15.68 -13.96 -13.23
N SER A 93 -15.05 -14.00 -14.41
CA SER A 93 -15.32 -15.04 -15.40
C SER A 93 -14.83 -16.43 -14.99
N THR A 94 -13.76 -16.53 -14.21
CA THR A 94 -13.14 -17.84 -13.91
C THR A 94 -13.45 -18.36 -12.51
N VAL A 95 -13.65 -17.46 -11.55
CA VAL A 95 -13.95 -17.81 -10.14
C VAL A 95 -15.46 -17.82 -9.88
N GLY A 96 -16.26 -17.21 -10.78
CA GLY A 96 -17.72 -17.20 -10.67
C GLY A 96 -18.24 -16.26 -9.59
N VAL A 97 -17.49 -15.22 -9.26
CA VAL A 97 -17.87 -14.16 -8.32
C VAL A 97 -18.40 -12.94 -9.07
N ARG A 98 -19.13 -12.07 -8.36
CA ARG A 98 -19.55 -10.78 -8.88
C ARG A 98 -18.97 -9.68 -8.01
N LEU A 99 -18.02 -8.94 -8.56
CA LEU A 99 -17.37 -7.83 -7.88
C LEU A 99 -18.28 -6.60 -7.94
N ASN A 100 -18.41 -5.88 -6.83
CA ASN A 100 -19.02 -4.56 -6.86
C ASN A 100 -17.96 -3.51 -7.21
N ARG A 101 -17.96 -3.10 -8.48
CA ARG A 101 -16.98 -2.15 -9.03
C ARG A 101 -17.45 -0.69 -8.98
N ASN A 102 -18.67 -0.44 -8.49
CA ASN A 102 -19.36 0.84 -8.65
C ASN A 102 -18.57 2.05 -8.12
N LEU A 103 -17.86 1.89 -6.99
CA LEU A 103 -17.07 2.98 -6.41
C LEU A 103 -15.90 3.34 -7.32
N LEU A 104 -15.15 2.34 -7.79
CA LEU A 104 -14.03 2.52 -8.69
C LEU A 104 -14.48 3.07 -10.06
N GLU A 105 -15.58 2.57 -10.61
CA GLU A 105 -16.11 3.02 -11.90
C GLU A 105 -16.57 4.48 -11.86
N GLN A 106 -17.28 4.89 -10.80
CA GLN A 106 -17.70 6.29 -10.61
C GLN A 106 -16.49 7.22 -10.47
N PHE A 107 -15.50 6.82 -9.66
CA PHE A 107 -14.28 7.60 -9.50
C PHE A 107 -13.50 7.73 -10.81
N ALA A 108 -13.25 6.61 -11.49
CA ALA A 108 -12.48 6.58 -12.73
C ALA A 108 -13.18 7.37 -13.84
N THR A 109 -14.51 7.31 -13.94
CA THR A 109 -15.28 8.07 -14.94
C THR A 109 -15.07 9.58 -14.80
N LEU A 110 -14.93 10.09 -13.57
CA LEU A 110 -14.73 11.51 -13.31
C LEU A 110 -13.25 11.94 -13.47
N HIS A 111 -12.31 11.03 -13.23
CA HIS A 111 -10.87 11.36 -13.12
C HIS A 111 -9.98 10.69 -14.17
N LEU A 112 -10.55 10.12 -15.23
CA LEU A 112 -9.81 9.45 -16.32
C LEU A 112 -8.68 10.31 -16.90
N ASP A 113 -8.92 11.60 -17.12
CA ASP A 113 -7.94 12.54 -17.69
C ASP A 113 -7.18 13.37 -16.62
N SER A 114 -7.28 12.97 -15.35
CA SER A 114 -6.69 13.74 -14.24
C SER A 114 -5.16 13.66 -14.27
N HIS A 115 -4.52 14.83 -14.31
CA HIS A 115 -3.07 14.97 -14.17
C HIS A 115 -2.58 14.86 -12.72
N LYS A 116 -3.50 14.73 -11.76
CA LYS A 116 -3.19 14.62 -10.32
C LYS A 116 -3.04 13.16 -9.87
N ILE A 117 -3.38 12.21 -10.73
CA ILE A 117 -3.22 10.78 -10.50
C ILE A 117 -1.94 10.32 -11.21
N GLN A 118 -1.10 9.61 -10.47
CA GLN A 118 0.17 9.07 -10.97
C GLN A 118 -0.08 7.75 -11.71
N ASP A 119 -0.69 6.79 -11.01
CA ASP A 119 -0.94 5.44 -11.46
C ASP A 119 -1.96 4.74 -10.54
N ASN A 120 -2.20 3.44 -10.77
CA ASN A 120 -2.83 2.59 -9.80
C ASN A 120 -2.15 1.22 -9.69
N THR A 121 -2.35 0.56 -8.55
CA THR A 121 -1.92 -0.83 -8.34
C THR A 121 -2.91 -1.85 -8.92
N VAL A 122 -2.41 -3.07 -9.08
CA VAL A 122 -3.19 -4.30 -9.05
C VAL A 122 -2.81 -5.05 -7.77
N GLY A 123 -3.78 -5.38 -6.92
CA GLY A 123 -3.50 -6.06 -5.67
C GLY A 123 -4.53 -7.09 -5.25
N ILE A 124 -4.12 -7.93 -4.30
CA ILE A 124 -4.92 -8.98 -3.68
C ILE A 124 -4.68 -9.01 -2.17
N ASP A 125 -5.70 -9.41 -1.41
CA ASP A 125 -5.59 -9.84 -0.01
C ASP A 125 -6.46 -11.11 0.09
N LEU A 126 -5.81 -12.27 0.14
CA LEU A 126 -6.48 -13.57 0.16
C LEU A 126 -6.55 -14.13 1.58
N ARG A 127 -7.74 -14.63 1.92
CA ARG A 127 -8.09 -15.16 3.23
C ARG A 127 -8.55 -16.62 3.10
N PRO A 128 -8.50 -17.42 4.20
CA PRO A 128 -8.91 -18.82 4.15
C PRO A 128 -10.33 -19.03 3.63
N ARG A 129 -11.23 -18.08 3.89
CA ARG A 129 -12.54 -18.04 3.27
C ARG A 129 -12.50 -17.07 2.09
N ASN A 130 -12.91 -17.56 0.92
CA ASN A 130 -12.97 -16.75 -0.30
C ASN A 130 -13.81 -15.47 -0.10
N GLU A 131 -14.91 -15.55 0.67
CA GLU A 131 -15.79 -14.40 0.96
C GLU A 131 -15.10 -13.25 1.69
N ASP A 132 -14.03 -13.52 2.43
CA ASP A 132 -13.21 -12.52 3.14
C ASP A 132 -12.05 -12.01 2.28
N SER A 133 -11.79 -12.65 1.14
CA SER A 133 -10.74 -12.23 0.20
C SER A 133 -11.19 -11.02 -0.61
N ARG A 134 -10.24 -10.21 -1.05
CA ARG A 134 -10.51 -9.00 -1.83
C ARG A 134 -9.44 -8.73 -2.88
N LEU A 135 -9.88 -8.07 -3.94
CA LEU A 135 -9.01 -7.38 -4.88
C LEU A 135 -8.84 -5.94 -4.41
N LYS A 136 -7.68 -5.36 -4.71
CA LYS A 136 -7.34 -4.01 -4.27
C LYS A 136 -6.83 -3.19 -5.44
N VAL A 137 -7.30 -1.96 -5.52
CA VAL A 137 -6.82 -0.96 -6.49
C VAL A 137 -6.48 0.29 -5.72
N TYR A 138 -5.19 0.57 -5.56
CA TYR A 138 -4.70 1.75 -4.88
C TYR A 138 -4.31 2.78 -5.93
N VAL A 139 -5.01 3.90 -5.96
CA VAL A 139 -4.78 5.03 -6.86
C VAL A 139 -3.80 5.98 -6.19
N HIS A 140 -2.59 6.11 -6.75
CA HIS A 140 -1.55 6.97 -6.20
C HIS A 140 -1.68 8.41 -6.73
N LEU A 141 -1.57 9.38 -5.84
CA LEU A 141 -1.68 10.81 -6.16
C LEU A 141 -0.30 11.46 -6.30
N VAL A 142 -0.13 12.28 -7.33
CA VAL A 142 1.12 13.01 -7.61
C VAL A 142 1.49 13.90 -6.43
N SER A 143 2.73 13.83 -5.93
CA SER A 143 3.18 14.51 -4.69
C SER A 143 3.24 16.04 -4.79
N GLU A 144 3.50 16.56 -5.98
CA GLU A 144 3.70 17.99 -6.25
C GLU A 144 2.39 18.74 -6.55
N GLU A 145 1.29 18.02 -6.74
CA GLU A 145 -0.02 18.58 -7.10
C GLU A 145 -0.94 18.68 -5.89
N GLU A 146 -1.91 19.61 -5.90
CA GLU A 146 -2.94 19.68 -4.85
C GLU A 146 -4.03 18.61 -5.10
N PRO A 147 -4.24 17.63 -4.19
CA PRO A 147 -5.09 16.48 -4.45
C PRO A 147 -6.59 16.75 -4.18
N GLU A 148 -6.95 17.92 -3.65
CA GLU A 148 -8.24 18.19 -3.02
C GLU A 148 -9.46 17.78 -3.85
N GLU A 149 -9.47 18.07 -5.14
CA GLU A 149 -10.61 17.80 -6.02
C GLU A 149 -10.81 16.29 -6.22
N VAL A 150 -9.73 15.55 -6.45
CA VAL A 150 -9.76 14.08 -6.59
C VAL A 150 -10.19 13.45 -5.26
N VAL A 151 -9.68 13.97 -4.14
CA VAL A 151 -10.01 13.50 -2.79
C VAL A 151 -11.46 13.81 -2.41
N ARG A 152 -12.02 14.96 -2.82
CA ARG A 152 -13.44 15.28 -2.59
C ARG A 152 -14.36 14.23 -3.20
N THR A 153 -14.09 13.81 -4.44
CA THR A 153 -14.84 12.73 -5.06
C THR A 153 -14.75 11.43 -4.25
N ALA A 154 -13.57 11.06 -3.77
CA ALA A 154 -13.42 9.86 -2.93
C ALA A 154 -14.17 9.97 -1.59
N LEU A 155 -14.17 11.14 -0.95
CA LEU A 155 -14.94 11.38 0.29
C LEU A 155 -16.45 11.28 0.06
N GLU A 156 -16.95 11.83 -1.06
CA GLU A 156 -18.35 11.72 -1.45
C GLU A 156 -18.76 10.27 -1.71
N LEU A 157 -17.89 9.49 -2.37
CA LEU A 157 -18.12 8.07 -2.65
C LEU A 157 -18.03 7.18 -1.40
N ASP A 158 -17.09 7.48 -0.49
CA ASP A 158 -16.99 6.80 0.80
C ASP A 158 -18.26 7.02 1.63
N GLY A 159 -18.87 8.21 1.56
CA GLY A 159 -20.11 8.53 2.27
C GLY A 159 -19.94 8.63 3.79
N GLY A 160 -18.70 8.64 4.28
CA GLY A 160 -18.37 8.81 5.69
C GLY A 160 -18.59 10.23 6.21
N SER A 161 -18.85 10.34 7.51
CA SER A 161 -18.89 11.62 8.20
C SER A 161 -17.62 11.80 9.03
N TYR A 162 -16.70 12.61 8.53
CA TYR A 162 -15.44 12.94 9.20
C TYR A 162 -15.56 14.29 9.91
N SER A 163 -14.77 14.49 10.97
CA SER A 163 -14.67 15.81 11.61
C SER A 163 -14.14 16.85 10.63
N PRO A 164 -14.41 18.16 10.82
CA PRO A 164 -13.86 19.20 9.95
C PRO A 164 -12.33 19.19 9.90
N GLU A 165 -11.68 18.91 11.03
CA GLU A 165 -10.22 18.80 11.13
C GLU A 165 -9.69 17.63 10.29
N LEU A 166 -10.27 16.44 10.47
CA LEU A 166 -9.87 15.25 9.71
C LEU A 166 -10.19 15.40 8.21
N THR A 167 -11.31 16.04 7.86
CA THR A 167 -11.63 16.36 6.47
C THR A 167 -10.52 17.20 5.83
N GLN A 168 -9.99 18.20 6.53
CA GLN A 168 -8.87 19.00 6.03
C GLN A 168 -7.59 18.18 5.89
N VAL A 169 -7.31 17.29 6.84
CA VAL A 169 -6.19 16.34 6.73
C VAL A 169 -6.30 15.50 5.47
N LEU A 170 -7.46 14.90 5.21
CA LEU A 170 -7.70 14.07 4.04
C LEU A 170 -7.54 14.88 2.75
N LEU A 171 -8.17 16.05 2.66
CA LEU A 171 -8.08 16.92 1.47
C LEU A 171 -6.64 17.36 1.13
N LYS A 172 -5.79 17.55 2.14
CA LYS A 172 -4.46 18.14 1.97
C LYS A 172 -3.29 17.16 2.03
N SER A 173 -3.46 16.04 2.72
CA SER A 173 -2.37 15.10 3.02
C SER A 173 -2.55 13.72 2.39
N SER A 174 -3.67 13.46 1.68
CA SER A 174 -3.88 12.19 1.00
C SER A 174 -2.86 11.93 -0.10
N ILE A 175 -2.36 10.70 -0.16
CA ILE A 175 -1.46 10.18 -1.19
C ILE A 175 -2.04 8.97 -1.92
N VAL A 176 -2.97 8.25 -1.30
CA VAL A 176 -3.62 7.08 -1.91
C VAL A 176 -5.12 7.13 -1.68
N ILE A 177 -5.85 6.73 -2.71
CA ILE A 177 -7.27 6.36 -2.61
C ILE A 177 -7.36 4.87 -2.92
N GLY A 178 -7.73 4.07 -1.92
CA GLY A 178 -7.82 2.63 -2.02
C GLY A 178 -9.25 2.16 -2.26
N PHE A 179 -9.44 1.33 -3.27
CA PHE A 179 -10.69 0.63 -3.55
C PHE A 179 -10.51 -0.85 -3.23
N ASN A 180 -11.31 -1.37 -2.30
CA ASN A 180 -11.31 -2.79 -1.96
C ASN A 180 -12.57 -3.45 -2.52
N LEU A 181 -12.41 -4.49 -3.32
CA LEU A 181 -13.49 -5.25 -3.94
C LEU A 181 -13.49 -6.67 -3.39
N PHE A 182 -14.37 -6.95 -2.44
CA PHE A 182 -14.47 -8.26 -1.80
C PHE A 182 -15.15 -9.27 -2.72
N LEU A 183 -14.72 -10.52 -2.65
CA LEU A 183 -15.27 -11.59 -3.51
C LEU A 183 -16.72 -11.94 -3.17
N ASN A 184 -17.24 -11.49 -2.02
CA ASN A 184 -18.64 -11.60 -1.64
C ASN A 184 -19.55 -10.50 -2.25
N GLY A 185 -19.01 -9.61 -3.07
CA GLY A 185 -19.75 -8.51 -3.72
C GLY A 185 -19.86 -7.25 -2.87
N TYR A 186 -19.25 -7.21 -1.69
CA TYR A 186 -19.05 -5.99 -0.93
C TYR A 186 -17.87 -5.18 -1.50
N SER A 187 -17.92 -3.85 -1.36
CA SER A 187 -16.80 -2.96 -1.71
C SER A 187 -16.71 -1.83 -0.72
N ASP A 188 -15.48 -1.42 -0.39
CA ASP A 188 -15.20 -0.26 0.46
C ASP A 188 -14.13 0.64 -0.15
N LEU A 189 -14.00 1.82 0.45
CA LEU A 189 -12.99 2.82 0.12
C LEU A 189 -12.16 3.14 1.37
N GLU A 190 -10.90 3.44 1.14
CA GLU A 190 -9.99 3.98 2.15
C GLU A 190 -9.20 5.17 1.58
N LEU A 191 -8.93 6.17 2.42
CA LEU A 191 -8.08 7.31 2.09
C LEU A 191 -6.82 7.27 2.95
N TRP A 192 -5.66 7.31 2.31
CA TRP A 192 -4.38 7.25 3.02
C TRP A 192 -3.73 8.61 3.00
N ALA A 193 -3.59 9.22 4.18
CA ALA A 193 -2.83 10.44 4.36
C ALA A 193 -1.40 10.11 4.82
N THR A 194 -0.42 10.92 4.42
CA THR A 194 0.98 10.74 4.85
C THR A 194 1.53 11.97 5.54
N CYS A 195 2.48 11.79 6.46
CA CYS A 195 3.35 12.86 6.95
C CYS A 195 4.78 12.36 7.19
N PRO A 196 5.81 13.19 6.95
CA PRO A 196 7.19 12.81 7.19
C PRO A 196 7.48 12.78 8.70
N GLY A 197 8.41 11.87 9.07
CA GLY A 197 9.00 11.83 10.41
C GLY A 197 9.71 13.14 10.77
N GLU A 198 10.18 13.27 12.01
CA GLU A 198 10.79 14.53 12.46
C GLU A 198 12.10 14.87 11.75
N GLN A 199 12.90 13.87 11.39
CA GLN A 199 14.20 14.04 10.71
C GLN A 199 14.08 14.17 9.19
N TYR A 200 12.86 14.04 8.66
CA TYR A 200 12.61 13.95 7.22
C TYR A 200 11.74 15.11 6.75
N GLU A 201 11.80 15.37 5.45
CA GLU A 201 10.92 16.30 4.76
C GLU A 201 10.66 15.87 3.33
N VAL A 202 9.52 16.33 2.78
CA VAL A 202 9.20 16.18 1.36
C VAL A 202 9.56 17.50 0.68
N PRO A 203 10.59 17.54 -0.18
CA PRO A 203 11.02 18.77 -0.80
C PRO A 203 9.92 19.36 -1.68
N ASN A 204 9.75 20.68 -1.63
CA ASN A 204 8.79 21.42 -2.47
C ASN A 204 7.31 21.00 -2.30
N SER A 205 6.94 20.38 -1.17
CA SER A 205 5.55 20.00 -0.90
C SER A 205 5.17 20.29 0.54
N ASP A 206 3.98 20.89 0.72
CA ASP A 206 3.36 21.06 2.04
C ASP A 206 2.53 19.84 2.46
N ARG A 207 2.50 18.80 1.63
CA ARG A 207 1.76 17.56 1.88
C ARG A 207 2.24 16.91 3.17
N GLY A 208 1.28 16.65 4.06
CA GLY A 208 1.51 15.99 5.35
C GLY A 208 1.66 16.91 6.55
N LYS A 209 1.76 18.24 6.38
CA LYS A 209 1.71 19.19 7.52
C LYS A 209 0.44 19.03 8.35
N TYR A 210 -0.71 18.91 7.67
CA TYR A 210 -2.01 18.76 8.33
C TYR A 210 -2.12 17.44 9.09
N LEU A 211 -1.71 16.32 8.46
CA LEU A 211 -1.71 15.03 9.17
C LEU A 211 -0.76 15.06 10.37
N LYS A 212 0.43 15.67 10.24
CA LYS A 212 1.38 15.76 11.36
C LYS A 212 0.79 16.49 12.56
N GLN A 213 0.15 17.63 12.34
CA GLN A 213 -0.53 18.38 13.40
C GLN A 213 -1.71 17.58 13.99
N TYR A 214 -2.48 16.91 13.15
CA TYR A 214 -3.58 16.06 13.59
C TYR A 214 -3.09 14.92 14.50
N VAL A 215 -1.98 14.27 14.13
CA VAL A 215 -1.34 13.22 14.93
C VAL A 215 -0.87 13.72 16.28
N GLN A 216 -0.27 14.90 16.32
CA GLN A 216 0.18 15.53 17.58
C GLN A 216 -0.96 15.86 18.54
N ASN A 217 -2.13 16.19 18.00
CA ASN A 217 -3.27 16.63 18.82
C ASN A 217 -4.21 15.49 19.22
N ASN A 218 -4.33 14.45 18.39
CA ASN A 218 -5.43 13.47 18.48
C ASN A 218 -4.97 12.05 18.80
N PHE A 219 -3.70 11.72 18.61
CA PHE A 219 -3.16 10.39 18.92
C PHE A 219 -2.27 10.43 20.17
N SER A 220 -2.05 9.26 20.76
CA SER A 220 -1.24 9.05 21.96
C SER A 220 0.20 9.54 21.80
N GLN A 221 0.85 9.77 22.95
CA GLN A 221 2.28 10.12 22.99
C GLN A 221 3.14 9.01 22.36
N LYS A 222 2.75 7.74 22.52
CA LYS A 222 3.46 6.59 21.93
C LYS A 222 3.53 6.69 20.41
N ILE A 223 2.43 7.07 19.76
CA ILE A 223 2.40 7.28 18.31
C ILE A 223 3.27 8.47 17.89
N ASN A 224 3.24 9.54 18.66
CA ASN A 224 4.09 10.70 18.42
C ASN A 224 5.59 10.36 18.54
N ASP A 225 5.97 9.54 19.52
CA ASP A 225 7.35 9.09 19.70
C ASP A 225 7.78 8.19 18.52
N LEU A 226 6.94 7.24 18.09
CA LEU A 226 7.20 6.41 16.92
C LEU A 226 7.33 7.22 15.63
N LEU A 227 6.53 8.28 15.47
CA LEU A 227 6.63 9.19 14.32
C LEU A 227 8.01 9.87 14.24
N ARG A 228 8.66 10.15 15.37
CA ARG A 228 10.01 10.76 15.38
C ARG A 228 11.06 9.84 14.78
N GLU A 229 10.92 8.55 15.04
CA GLU A 229 11.87 7.51 14.63
C GLU A 229 11.57 6.97 13.21
N SER A 230 10.33 7.11 12.73
CA SER A 230 9.95 6.68 11.38
C SER A 230 10.47 7.61 10.28
N THR A 231 10.66 7.07 9.07
CA THR A 231 10.90 7.88 7.86
C THR A 231 9.66 8.69 7.52
N PHE A 232 8.50 8.03 7.52
CA PHE A 232 7.20 8.67 7.38
C PHE A 232 6.11 7.78 7.98
N LEU A 233 4.99 8.41 8.32
CA LEU A 233 3.76 7.77 8.77
C LEU A 233 2.71 7.91 7.68
N VAL A 234 2.09 6.80 7.31
CA VAL A 234 0.84 6.78 6.56
C VAL A 234 -0.29 6.39 7.50
N VAL A 235 -1.43 7.07 7.42
CA VAL A 235 -2.63 6.70 8.17
C VAL A 235 -3.74 6.40 7.17
N SER A 236 -4.23 5.15 7.18
CA SER A 236 -5.41 4.75 6.41
C SER A 236 -6.67 5.08 7.21
N PHE A 237 -7.53 5.92 6.63
CA PHE A 237 -8.84 6.25 7.15
C PHE A 237 -9.92 5.60 6.28
N SER A 238 -10.92 5.05 6.95
CA SER A 238 -12.15 4.55 6.33
C SER A 238 -13.29 4.77 7.31
N ASN A 239 -14.50 5.00 6.80
CA ASN A 239 -15.66 5.24 7.66
C ASN A 239 -16.10 4.02 8.48
N GLN A 240 -15.58 2.82 8.16
CA GLN A 240 -15.98 1.57 8.80
C GLN A 240 -15.01 1.05 9.85
N LYS A 241 -13.78 1.57 9.89
CA LYS A 241 -12.66 0.94 10.62
C LYS A 241 -11.90 1.97 11.44
N GLU A 242 -11.33 1.50 12.56
CA GLU A 242 -10.32 2.26 13.29
C GLU A 242 -9.14 2.56 12.34
N PRO A 243 -8.59 3.79 12.35
CA PRO A 243 -7.48 4.12 11.47
C PRO A 243 -6.28 3.20 11.69
N ALA A 244 -5.70 2.72 10.59
CA ALA A 244 -4.45 1.96 10.62
C ALA A 244 -3.28 2.92 10.44
N LEU A 245 -2.35 2.92 11.40
CA LEU A 245 -1.10 3.67 11.36
C LEU A 245 0.00 2.79 10.78
N ILE A 246 0.65 3.28 9.73
CA ILE A 246 1.67 2.55 8.98
C ILE A 246 2.99 3.33 9.08
N PHE A 247 3.85 2.87 9.98
CA PHE A 247 5.17 3.47 10.21
C PHE A 247 6.17 2.87 9.24
N HIS A 248 6.74 3.69 8.35
CA HIS A 248 7.69 3.27 7.34
C HIS A 248 9.13 3.60 7.75
N TYR A 249 10.04 2.72 7.37
CA TYR A 249 11.47 2.79 7.64
C TYR A 249 12.27 2.44 6.39
N GLU A 250 13.32 3.21 6.11
CA GLU A 250 14.31 2.89 5.08
C GLU A 250 15.15 1.66 5.46
N ASP A 251 15.56 1.55 6.73
CA ASP A 251 16.26 0.37 7.26
C ASP A 251 15.29 -0.46 8.11
N ILE A 252 15.04 -1.69 7.67
CA ILE A 252 14.19 -2.63 8.39
C ILE A 252 14.67 -2.90 9.82
N LYS A 253 15.97 -2.71 10.12
CA LYS A 253 16.55 -2.85 11.47
C LYS A 253 15.99 -1.86 12.48
N GLU A 254 15.29 -0.82 12.05
CA GLU A 254 14.58 0.09 12.94
C GLU A 254 13.29 -0.53 13.52
N ILE A 255 12.68 -1.52 12.86
CA ILE A 255 11.44 -2.17 13.33
C ILE A 255 11.60 -2.76 14.74
N PRO A 256 12.55 -3.66 15.03
CA PRO A 256 12.66 -4.28 16.36
C PRO A 256 13.12 -3.31 17.47
N LYS A 257 13.60 -2.10 17.13
CA LYS A 257 13.91 -1.07 18.12
C LYS A 257 12.64 -0.35 18.61
N ASN A 258 11.63 -0.30 17.75
CA ASN A 258 10.41 0.48 17.93
C ASN A 258 9.19 -0.39 18.31
N PHE A 259 9.19 -1.65 17.90
CA PHE A 259 8.08 -2.57 18.13
C PHE A 259 8.54 -3.87 18.79
N LEU A 260 7.83 -4.27 19.84
CA LEU A 260 7.93 -5.63 20.37
C LEU A 260 6.93 -6.52 19.63
N LEU A 261 7.45 -7.41 18.81
CA LEU A 261 6.66 -8.31 17.96
C LEU A 261 6.39 -9.65 18.68
N ASN A 262 5.33 -10.36 18.27
CA ASN A 262 5.15 -11.75 18.64
C ASN A 262 5.99 -12.69 17.74
N SER A 263 5.93 -14.00 17.99
CA SER A 263 6.76 -14.98 17.28
C SER A 263 6.53 -15.01 15.76
N LEU A 264 5.31 -14.69 15.30
CA LEU A 264 5.04 -14.55 13.87
C LEU A 264 5.68 -13.29 13.30
N GLY A 265 5.61 -12.17 14.02
CA GLY A 265 6.32 -10.94 13.63
C GLY A 265 7.83 -11.15 13.55
N ASP A 266 8.43 -11.85 14.51
CA ASP A 266 9.87 -12.19 14.49
C ASP A 266 10.23 -13.06 13.28
N ARG A 267 9.38 -14.04 12.93
CA ARG A 267 9.55 -14.87 11.73
C ARG A 267 9.52 -14.01 10.46
N ILE A 268 8.55 -13.11 10.34
CA ILE A 268 8.42 -12.23 9.17
C ILE A 268 9.62 -11.29 9.09
N TYR A 269 9.98 -10.61 10.19
CA TYR A 269 11.12 -9.72 10.25
C TYR A 269 12.42 -10.42 9.81
N SER A 270 12.66 -11.63 10.33
CA SER A 270 13.86 -12.42 10.00
C SER A 270 13.93 -12.76 8.51
N PHE A 271 12.79 -13.09 7.89
CA PHE A 271 12.72 -13.32 6.45
C PHE A 271 13.02 -12.04 5.65
N CYS A 272 12.36 -10.94 6.02
CA CYS A 272 12.51 -9.65 5.34
C CYS A 272 13.94 -9.12 5.40
N GLN A 273 14.65 -9.30 6.53
CA GLN A 273 16.04 -8.88 6.67
C GLN A 273 16.98 -9.56 5.66
N GLY A 274 16.64 -10.77 5.21
CA GLY A 274 17.40 -11.52 4.21
C GLY A 274 17.05 -11.19 2.75
N GLN A 275 16.10 -10.28 2.50
CA GLN A 275 15.67 -9.96 1.13
C GLN A 275 16.51 -8.85 0.50
N ASP A 276 16.89 -9.06 -0.76
CA ASP A 276 17.52 -8.04 -1.59
C ASP A 276 16.48 -7.10 -2.22
N CYS A 277 16.95 -5.99 -2.79
CA CYS A 277 16.15 -5.06 -3.59
C CYS A 277 15.02 -4.37 -2.82
N MET A 278 15.04 -4.44 -1.49
CA MET A 278 14.10 -3.74 -0.61
C MET A 278 14.36 -2.24 -0.65
N THR A 279 13.29 -1.46 -0.76
CA THR A 279 13.35 0.00 -0.75
C THR A 279 12.90 0.61 0.57
N TYR A 280 11.89 0.00 1.20
CA TYR A 280 11.42 0.32 2.53
C TYR A 280 10.69 -0.86 3.13
N ALA A 281 10.52 -0.82 4.45
CA ALA A 281 9.64 -1.70 5.21
C ALA A 281 8.73 -0.87 6.11
N GLY A 282 7.65 -1.47 6.61
CA GLY A 282 6.77 -0.79 7.55
C GLY A 282 5.95 -1.72 8.42
N VAL A 283 5.43 -1.15 9.50
CA VAL A 283 4.51 -1.81 10.42
C VAL A 283 3.18 -1.09 10.39
N ALA A 284 2.12 -1.79 9.97
CA ALA A 284 0.75 -1.31 10.03
C ALA A 284 0.07 -1.81 11.30
N VAL A 285 -0.50 -0.91 12.10
CA VAL A 285 -1.03 -1.23 13.42
C VAL A 285 -2.10 -0.21 13.83
N THR A 286 -3.04 -0.61 14.69
CA THR A 286 -4.00 0.34 15.28
C THR A 286 -3.42 0.97 16.54
N GLU A 287 -3.93 2.14 16.93
CA GLU A 287 -3.53 2.75 18.20
C GLU A 287 -3.82 1.83 19.38
N ARG A 288 -4.98 1.18 19.39
CA ARG A 288 -5.33 0.23 20.45
C ARG A 288 -4.33 -0.91 20.59
N GLU A 289 -3.81 -1.42 19.48
CA GLU A 289 -2.81 -2.49 19.54
C GLU A 289 -1.47 -1.98 20.08
N LEU A 290 -1.10 -0.74 19.78
CA LEU A 290 0.10 -0.10 20.32
C LEU A 290 0.07 0.06 21.84
N GLU A 291 -1.10 0.13 22.47
CA GLU A 291 -1.19 0.20 23.94
C GLU A 291 -0.77 -1.10 24.65
N LYS A 292 -0.57 -2.19 23.90
CA LYS A 292 -0.08 -3.46 24.47
C LYS A 292 1.45 -3.44 24.60
N ASP A 293 1.94 -4.28 25.51
CA ASP A 293 3.37 -4.51 25.69
C ASP A 293 4.00 -5.13 24.43
N ARG A 294 3.24 -5.99 23.74
CA ARG A 294 3.65 -6.71 22.53
C ARG A 294 2.53 -6.70 21.51
N LEU A 295 2.88 -6.54 20.23
CA LEU A 295 1.93 -6.59 19.13
C LEU A 295 1.47 -8.03 18.87
N GLU A 296 0.16 -8.21 18.80
CA GLU A 296 -0.53 -9.44 18.44
C GLU A 296 -1.39 -9.28 17.18
N ASN A 297 -1.88 -8.07 16.88
CA ASN A 297 -2.68 -7.80 15.67
C ASN A 297 -2.10 -6.63 14.85
N PHE A 298 -1.28 -6.95 13.87
CA PHE A 298 -0.52 -5.97 13.10
C PHE A 298 -0.24 -6.49 11.70
N SER A 299 0.41 -5.68 10.88
CA SER A 299 0.97 -6.15 9.63
C SER A 299 2.40 -5.68 9.47
N ILE A 300 3.22 -6.49 8.82
CA ILE A 300 4.54 -6.08 8.33
C ILE A 300 4.46 -6.06 6.81
N LEU A 301 4.87 -4.95 6.21
CA LEU A 301 4.97 -4.79 4.78
C LEU A 301 6.40 -4.43 4.38
N TYR A 302 6.77 -4.77 3.16
CA TYR A 302 7.99 -4.25 2.55
C TYR A 302 7.82 -4.16 1.04
N ASN A 303 8.55 -3.23 0.43
CA ASN A 303 8.54 -3.01 -1.00
C ASN A 303 9.87 -3.49 -1.62
N GLN A 304 9.77 -4.21 -2.73
CA GLN A 304 10.90 -4.54 -3.60
C GLN A 304 10.70 -3.92 -4.98
N ARG A 305 11.79 -3.44 -5.60
CA ARG A 305 11.78 -2.96 -6.99
C ARG A 305 12.50 -3.94 -7.89
N ASP A 306 11.92 -4.25 -9.04
CA ASP A 306 12.49 -5.22 -9.98
C ASP A 306 13.80 -4.74 -10.63
N GLU A 307 14.05 -3.43 -10.65
CA GLU A 307 15.37 -2.88 -11.01
C GLU A 307 16.39 -2.87 -9.86
N CYS A 308 15.97 -3.19 -8.62
CA CYS A 308 16.80 -3.18 -7.42
C CYS A 308 17.50 -1.83 -7.16
N LYS A 309 16.79 -0.73 -7.43
CA LYS A 309 17.27 0.63 -7.13
C LYS A 309 16.49 1.25 -5.96
N PRO A 310 17.11 2.14 -5.17
CA PRO A 310 16.42 2.89 -4.12
C PRO A 310 15.23 3.70 -4.63
N LEU A 311 14.31 4.03 -3.73
CA LEU A 311 13.20 4.97 -3.97
C LEU A 311 13.67 6.39 -3.57
N LEU A 312 13.55 7.39 -4.46
CA LEU A 312 14.22 8.70 -4.31
C LEU A 312 13.36 9.84 -3.73
N HIS A 313 12.23 9.56 -3.07
CA HIS A 313 11.20 10.60 -2.85
C HIS A 313 11.27 11.35 -1.50
N ILE A 314 11.98 10.82 -0.49
CA ILE A 314 12.12 11.46 0.83
C ILE A 314 13.59 11.59 1.15
N LYS A 315 13.99 12.71 1.77
CA LYS A 315 15.37 12.98 2.14
C LYS A 315 15.48 13.35 3.61
N LYS A 316 16.66 13.09 4.19
CA LYS A 316 16.99 13.57 5.52
C LYS A 316 17.21 15.07 5.45
N ARG A 317 16.77 15.81 6.48
CA ARG A 317 16.95 17.27 6.54
C ARG A 317 18.43 17.69 6.46
N GLU A 318 19.33 16.86 6.97
CA GLU A 318 20.78 17.08 6.92
C GLU A 318 21.34 17.08 5.49
N ASP A 319 20.64 16.50 4.50
CA ASP A 319 21.06 16.51 3.10
C ASP A 319 20.84 17.87 2.41
N PHE A 320 20.19 18.82 3.10
CA PHE A 320 19.90 20.18 2.60
C PHE A 320 20.65 21.29 3.36
N SER A 321 21.41 20.95 4.40
CA SER A 321 22.23 21.88 5.20
C SER A 321 23.66 21.99 4.70
#